data_AF-W4LHJ5-F1
#
_entry.id   AF-W4LHJ5-F1
#
_cell.length_a   1.000
_cell.length_b   1.000
_cell.length_c   1.000
_cell.angle_alpha   90.00
_cell.angle_beta   90.00
_cell.angle_gamma   90.00
#
_symmetry.space_group_name_H-M   'P 1'
#
loop_
_entity.id
_entity.type
_entity.pdbx_description
1 polymer ?
#
loop_
_entity_poly.entity_id
_entity_poly.type
_entity_poly.pdbx_seq_one_letter_code
_entity_poly.pdbx_strand_id
1 'polypeptide(L)' 'MAAYGKVKAFNPKTDEWEVYEEQLRFYMVANGIDDGARKRSILLTVCGDQTFKLLRSLVPRRQARRRRRHVRLVS' A
#
# COMPACT_ATOMS: atom_id res chain seq x y z
N MET A 1 4.19 13.08 14.92
CA MET A 1 4.10 14.26 14.04
C MET A 1 5.23 14.13 13.03
N ALA A 2 4.98 14.27 11.72
CA ALA A 2 6.10 14.30 10.76
C ALA A 2 6.95 15.53 11.06
N ALA A 3 8.25 15.35 11.22
CA ALA A 3 9.18 16.43 11.51
C ALA A 3 9.41 17.32 10.27
N TYR A 4 9.29 16.76 9.06
CA TYR A 4 9.56 17.47 7.81
C TYR A 4 8.55 17.14 6.71
N GLY A 5 7.85 18.18 6.22
CA GLY A 5 7.15 18.20 4.93
C GLY A 5 5.93 17.28 4.76
N LYS A 6 5.39 17.26 3.53
CA LYS A 6 4.36 16.35 3.04
C LYS A 6 4.77 15.83 1.65
N VAL A 7 4.42 14.59 1.33
CA VAL A 7 4.61 14.01 0.00
C VAL A 7 3.31 14.19 -0.80
N LYS A 8 3.39 14.69 -2.03
CA LYS A 8 2.25 14.79 -2.96
C LYS A 8 1.81 13.38 -3.35
N ALA A 9 0.51 13.14 -3.52
CA ALA A 9 0.04 11.86 -4.04
C ALA A 9 0.52 11.61 -5.48
N PHE A 10 0.85 10.36 -5.81
CA PHE A 10 1.29 9.97 -7.15
C PHE A 10 0.14 10.11 -8.16
N ASN A 11 0.40 10.77 -9.28
CA ASN A 11 -0.51 10.83 -10.42
C ASN A 11 0.07 10.10 -11.65
N PRO A 12 -0.47 8.94 -12.04
CA PRO A 12 0.07 8.16 -13.16
C PRO A 12 -0.05 8.84 -14.53
N LYS A 13 -0.80 9.96 -14.64
CA LYS A 13 -0.93 10.71 -15.90
C LYS A 13 0.15 11.77 -16.09
N THR A 14 0.81 12.20 -15.02
CA THR A 14 1.72 13.37 -15.05
C THR A 14 3.04 13.12 -14.36
N ASP A 15 3.10 12.15 -13.45
CA ASP A 15 4.24 11.94 -12.58
C ASP A 15 4.98 10.68 -13.03
N GLU A 16 6.31 10.73 -12.98
CA GLU A 16 7.18 9.57 -13.18
C GLU A 16 7.32 8.81 -11.87
N TRP A 17 7.17 7.48 -11.92
CA TRP A 17 7.18 6.65 -10.72
C TRP A 17 8.52 6.72 -9.98
N GLU A 18 9.65 6.70 -10.71
CA GLU A 18 11.00 6.74 -10.16
C GLU A 18 11.24 8.03 -9.37
N VAL A 19 10.80 9.17 -9.92
CA VAL A 19 10.89 10.48 -9.25
C VAL A 19 10.03 10.52 -7.99
N TYR A 20 8.81 9.97 -8.04
CA TYR A 20 7.93 9.87 -6.88
C TYR A 20 8.53 8.98 -5.77
N GLU A 21 9.08 7.83 -6.15
CA GLU A 21 9.74 6.89 -5.23
C GLU A 21 10.92 7.57 -4.52
N GLU A 22 11.75 8.30 -5.26
CA GLU A 22 12.91 9.00 -4.71
C GLU A 22 12.49 10.08 -3.70
N GLN A 23 11.49 10.90 -4.02
CA GLN A 23 10.94 11.89 -3.09
C GLN A 23 10.38 11.24 -1.81
N LEU A 24 9.68 10.12 -1.96
CA LEU A 24 9.15 9.37 -0.83
C LEU A 24 10.28 8.79 0.03
N ARG A 25 11.38 8.34 -0.59
CA ARG A 25 12.57 7.86 0.10
C ARG A 25 13.23 8.97 0.91
N PHE A 26 13.43 10.15 0.33
CA PHE A 26 13.97 11.30 1.06
C PHE A 26 13.07 11.73 2.21
N TYR A 27 11.75 11.74 1.99
CA TYR A 27 10.79 12.01 3.07
C TYR A 27 10.95 11.01 4.23
N MET A 28 11.09 9.72 3.94
CA MET A 28 11.31 8.70 4.96
C MET A 28 12.62 8.92 5.72
N VAL A 29 13.72 9.19 5.00
CA VAL A 29 15.04 9.45 5.61
C VAL A 29 15.00 10.69 6.50
N ALA A 30 14.47 11.81 6.00
CA ALA A 30 14.39 13.06 6.75
C ALA A 30 13.58 12.92 8.05
N ASN A 31 12.53 12.07 8.04
CA ASN A 31 11.68 11.83 9.19
C ASN A 31 12.13 10.64 10.06
N GLY A 32 13.32 10.06 9.82
CA GLY A 32 13.85 8.94 10.60
C GLY A 32 12.98 7.67 10.52
N ILE A 33 12.36 7.43 9.36
CA ILE A 33 11.52 6.24 9.11
C ILE A 33 12.38 5.14 8.50
N ASP A 34 12.73 4.15 9.30
CA ASP A 34 13.57 3.00 8.93
C ASP A 34 12.78 1.68 8.87
N ASP A 35 11.82 1.48 9.78
CA ASP A 35 10.99 0.28 9.90
C ASP A 35 10.19 -0.02 8.62
N GLY A 36 10.30 -1.27 8.15
CA GLY A 36 9.64 -1.72 6.94
C GLY A 36 8.11 -1.72 7.04
N ALA A 37 7.53 -1.95 8.22
CA ALA A 37 6.06 -1.88 8.38
C ALA A 37 5.57 -0.43 8.29
N ARG A 38 6.26 0.51 8.92
CA ARG A 38 5.99 1.95 8.84
C ARG A 38 6.16 2.49 7.42
N LYS A 39 7.22 2.11 6.70
CA LYS A 39 7.43 2.49 5.29
C LYS A 39 6.25 2.07 4.41
N ARG A 40 5.81 0.82 4.54
CA ARG A 40 4.65 0.28 3.81
C ARG A 40 3.37 1.03 4.13
N SER A 41 3.09 1.25 5.42
CA SER A 41 1.90 1.99 5.86
C SER A 41 1.88 3.40 5.29
N ILE A 42 3.02 4.10 5.28
CA ILE A 42 3.13 5.44 4.71
C ILE A 42 2.90 5.42 3.21
N LEU A 43 3.58 4.54 2.46
CA LEU A 43 3.34 4.40 1.01
C LEU A 43 1.85 4.21 0.71
N LEU A 44 1.19 3.28 1.42
CA LEU A 44 -0.23 2.97 1.21
C LEU A 44 -1.17 4.13 1.54
N THR A 45 -0.77 5.06 2.43
CA THR A 45 -1.58 6.24 2.76
C THR A 45 -1.29 7.44 1.87
N VAL A 46 -0.06 7.59 1.36
CA VAL A 46 0.34 8.76 0.57
C VAL A 46 0.30 8.56 -0.95
N CYS A 47 0.27 7.31 -1.44
CA CYS A 47 0.32 7.02 -2.89
C CYS A 47 -0.93 7.43 -3.69
N GLY A 48 -2.00 7.85 -3.00
CA GLY A 48 -3.26 8.28 -3.61
C GLY A 48 -4.20 7.12 -3.93
N ASP A 49 -5.48 7.45 -4.09
CA ASP A 49 -6.57 6.48 -4.19
C ASP A 49 -6.44 5.51 -5.37
N GLN A 50 -6.03 6.00 -6.53
CA GLN A 50 -5.90 5.18 -7.74
C GLN A 50 -4.80 4.13 -7.57
N THR A 51 -3.63 4.56 -7.12
CA THR A 51 -2.47 3.70 -6.84
C THR A 51 -2.77 2.71 -5.73
N PHE A 52 -3.42 3.17 -4.66
CA PHE A 52 -3.83 2.29 -3.56
C PHE A 52 -4.83 1.22 -4.02
N LYS A 53 -5.83 1.58 -4.84
CA LYS A 53 -6.77 0.61 -5.43
C LYS A 53 -6.05 -0.43 -6.29
N LEU A 54 -5.05 -0.02 -7.07
CA LEU A 54 -4.20 -0.92 -7.86
C LEU A 54 -3.39 -1.86 -6.95
N LEU A 55 -2.68 -1.33 -5.96
CA LEU A 55 -1.93 -2.15 -5.00
C LEU A 55 -2.84 -3.16 -4.30
N ARG A 56 -4.05 -2.74 -3.92
CA ARG A 56 -5.04 -3.61 -3.27
C ARG A 56 -5.62 -4.67 -4.21
N SER A 57 -5.72 -4.41 -5.51
CA SER A 57 -6.18 -5.42 -6.48
C SER A 57 -5.12 -6.49 -6.76
N LEU A 58 -3.83 -6.12 -6.65
CA LEU A 58 -2.70 -7.03 -6.82
C LEU A 58 -2.50 -7.96 -5.61
N VAL A 59 -2.89 -7.54 -4.42
CA VAL A 59 -2.84 -8.40 -3.23
C VAL A 59 -4.01 -9.39 -3.31
N PRO A 60 -3.75 -10.71 -3.36
CA PRO A 60 -4.81 -11.70 -3.32
C PRO A 60 -5.62 -11.45 -2.05
N ARG A 61 -6.93 -11.21 -2.20
CA ARG A 61 -7.83 -11.25 -1.05
C ARG A 61 -7.63 -12.64 -0.47
N ARG A 62 -7.05 -12.75 0.72
CA ARG A 62 -7.02 -13.99 1.48
C ARG A 62 -8.46 -14.30 1.85
N GLN A 63 -9.25 -14.78 0.88
CA GLN A 63 -10.54 -15.38 1.11
C GLN A 63 -10.23 -16.50 2.06
N ALA A 64 -10.63 -16.32 3.33
CA ALA A 64 -10.79 -17.43 4.23
C ALA A 64 -11.62 -18.44 3.44
N ARG A 65 -10.99 -19.56 3.05
CA ARG A 65 -11.69 -20.69 2.44
C ARG A 65 -12.78 -21.06 3.41
N ARG A 66 -13.99 -20.53 3.22
CA ARG A 66 -15.20 -20.95 3.89
C ARG A 66 -15.41 -22.37 3.34
N ARG A 67 -14.77 -23.35 3.99
CA ARG A 67 -14.99 -24.76 3.71
C ARG A 67 -16.47 -25.00 3.99
N ARG A 68 -17.30 -24.93 2.95
CA ARG A 68 -18.65 -25.50 2.99
C ARG A 68 -18.43 -27.01 3.17
N ARG A 69 -18.42 -27.48 4.42
CA ARG A 69 -18.58 -28.90 4.71
C ARG A 69 -20.02 -29.23 4.33
N HIS A 70 -20.24 -29.70 3.11
CA HIS A 70 -21.46 -30.42 2.80
C HIS A 70 -21.38 -31.78 3.49
N VAL A 71 -22.18 -31.92 4.54
CA VAL A 71 -22.53 -33.21 5.14
C VAL A 71 -23.27 -33.99 4.06
N ARG A 72 -22.66 -35.07 3.57
CA ARG A 72 -23.41 -36.09 2.83
C ARG A 72 -24.08 -36.97 3.89
N LEU A 73 -25.40 -36.84 4.05
CA LEU A 73 -26.21 -37.94 4.55
C LEU A 73 -26.25 -38.98 3.43
N VAL A 74 -25.76 -40.19 3.73
CA VAL A 74 -26.00 -41.38 2.91
C VAL A 74 -27.17 -42.10 3.56
N SER A 75 -28.24 -42.25 2.78
CA SER A 75 -29.40 -43.09 3.08
C SER A 75 -29.11 -44.56 2.83
#